data_AF-A0AAV2L5K7-F1
#
_entry.id   AF-A0AAV2L5K7-F1
#
_cell.length_a   1.000
_cell.length_b   1.000
_cell.length_c   1.000
_cell.angle_alpha   90.00
_cell.angle_beta   90.00
_cell.angle_gamma   90.00
#
_symmetry.space_group_name_H-M   'P 1'
#
loop_
_entity.id
_entity.type
_entity.pdbx_description
1 polymer ?
#
loop_
_entity_poly.entity_id
_entity_poly.type
_entity_poly.pdbx_seq_one_letter_code
_entity_poly.pdbx_strand_id
1 'polypeptide(L)'
;MERNCEVQKPTGEISTQEMETSENKVYLEDGVDIAHRLGPKRTDGSNRPVIILFALRRILDAVWKCAKGCKFLRDNKLRLTQALSPEDRLAREKLWPLVDKARKEGKRATLIGPFALIDGKKMNHWDVK
;
A
#
# COMPACT_ATOMS: atom_id res chain seq x y z
N MET A 1 -3.68 -28.70 -11.81
CA MET A 1 -4.91 -27.96 -12.17
C MET A 1 -4.49 -26.55 -12.55
N GLU A 2 -4.26 -26.39 -13.85
CA GLU A 2 -3.90 -25.14 -14.50
C GLU A 2 -5.10 -24.21 -14.44
N ARG A 3 -4.90 -22.94 -14.06
CA ARG A 3 -5.94 -21.91 -14.19
C ARG A 3 -5.44 -20.88 -15.19
N ASN A 4 -6.17 -20.87 -16.30
CA ASN A 4 -5.88 -20.19 -17.55
C ASN A 4 -5.47 -18.72 -17.36
N CYS A 5 -4.32 -18.40 -17.93
CA CYS A 5 -4.03 -17.06 -18.43
C CYS A 5 -4.86 -16.85 -19.69
N GLU A 6 -5.71 -15.84 -19.70
CA GLU A 6 -6.34 -15.36 -20.91
C GLU A 6 -5.94 -13.90 -21.10
N VAL A 7 -5.21 -13.64 -22.17
CA VAL A 7 -4.76 -12.31 -22.58
C VAL A 7 -5.47 -11.96 -23.89
N GLN A 8 -5.85 -10.67 -23.99
CA GLN A 8 -6.25 -9.84 -25.14
C GLN A 8 -7.75 -9.45 -25.14
N LYS A 9 -8.12 -8.16 -25.23
CA LYS A 9 -7.86 -7.23 -26.34
C LYS A 9 -7.65 -5.75 -25.93
N PRO A 10 -7.08 -4.91 -26.83
CA PRO A 10 -6.87 -3.48 -26.62
C PRO A 10 -8.06 -2.67 -27.16
N THR A 11 -8.93 -2.18 -26.28
CA THR A 11 -9.84 -1.07 -26.59
C THR A 11 -10.40 -0.52 -25.30
N GLY A 12 -10.03 0.72 -24.96
CA GLY A 12 -10.91 1.77 -24.44
C GLY A 12 -11.81 1.56 -23.21
N GLU A 13 -11.84 0.41 -22.55
CA GLU A 13 -12.74 0.18 -21.41
C GLU A 13 -11.93 -0.23 -20.18
N ILE A 14 -11.95 0.66 -19.18
CA ILE A 14 -11.35 0.43 -17.87
C ILE A 14 -12.20 -0.66 -17.22
N SER A 15 -11.70 -1.90 -17.19
CA SER A 15 -12.39 -2.99 -16.48
C SER A 15 -12.29 -2.70 -14.98
N THR A 16 -13.37 -2.20 -14.39
CA THR A 16 -13.52 -2.08 -12.95
C THR A 16 -13.52 -3.49 -12.38
N GLN A 17 -12.42 -3.92 -11.74
CA GLN A 17 -12.40 -5.20 -11.04
C GLN A 17 -13.38 -5.12 -9.87
N GLU A 18 -14.50 -5.83 -10.00
CA GLU A 18 -15.53 -5.91 -8.99
C GLU A 18 -15.01 -6.69 -7.78
N MET A 19 -14.97 -6.04 -6.62
CA MET A 19 -14.71 -6.68 -5.34
C MET A 19 -16.06 -6.81 -4.63
N GLU A 20 -16.71 -7.96 -4.78
CA GLU A 20 -18.02 -8.21 -4.17
C GLU A 20 -17.88 -8.41 -2.66
N THR A 21 -18.43 -7.47 -1.89
CA THR A 21 -18.87 -7.71 -0.51
C THR A 21 -20.36 -7.43 -0.45
N SER A 22 -21.13 -8.38 0.07
CA SER A 22 -22.57 -8.29 0.27
C SER A 22 -22.94 -7.03 1.05
N GLU A 23 -23.82 -6.22 0.45
CA GLU A 23 -24.41 -4.96 0.93
C GLU A 23 -23.57 -3.69 0.67
N ASN A 24 -24.05 -2.93 -0.32
CA ASN A 24 -23.57 -1.67 -0.90
C ASN A 24 -22.35 -1.78 -1.82
N LYS A 25 -22.61 -1.82 -3.15
CA LYS A 25 -21.63 -1.54 -4.20
C LYS A 25 -21.09 -0.13 -4.00
N VAL A 26 -19.90 -0.02 -3.43
CA VAL A 26 -19.19 1.25 -3.37
C VAL A 26 -18.28 1.27 -4.58
N TYR A 27 -18.60 2.11 -5.56
CA TYR A 27 -17.73 2.29 -6.71
C TYR A 27 -16.40 2.90 -6.23
N LEU A 28 -15.29 2.44 -6.79
CA LEU A 28 -13.96 2.95 -6.44
C LEU A 28 -13.85 4.46 -6.69
N GLU A 29 -14.60 4.92 -7.69
CA GLU A 29 -14.79 6.31 -8.12
C GLU A 29 -15.53 7.17 -7.08
N ASP A 30 -16.44 6.60 -6.29
CA ASP A 30 -17.06 7.27 -5.13
C ASP A 30 -16.15 7.27 -3.89
N GLY A 31 -15.02 6.55 -3.98
CA GLY A 31 -14.14 6.29 -2.86
C GLY A 31 -12.96 7.23 -2.72
N VAL A 32 -12.62 7.94 -3.80
CA VAL A 32 -11.50 8.88 -3.83
C VAL A 32 -12.03 10.29 -3.60
N ASP A 33 -11.52 10.96 -2.58
CA ASP A 33 -11.88 12.33 -2.26
C ASP A 33 -10.96 13.31 -3.02
N ILE A 34 -9.64 13.17 -2.83
CA ILE A 34 -8.64 14.05 -3.44
C ILE A 34 -7.50 13.23 -4.03
N ALA A 35 -7.10 13.54 -5.25
CA ALA A 35 -5.86 13.02 -5.85
C ALA A 35 -5.01 14.17 -6.38
N HIS A 36 -3.77 14.30 -5.88
CA HIS A 36 -2.88 15.39 -6.28
C HIS A 36 -1.44 14.93 -6.45
N ARG A 37 -0.72 15.55 -7.41
CA ARG A 37 0.72 15.31 -7.60
C ARG A 37 1.52 16.15 -6.62
N LEU A 38 2.35 15.51 -5.81
CA LEU A 38 3.17 16.21 -4.83
C LEU A 38 4.42 16.83 -5.48
N GLY A 39 4.67 18.09 -5.11
CA GLY A 39 5.91 18.81 -5.43
C GLY A 39 6.01 19.37 -6.86
N PRO A 40 7.07 20.18 -7.11
CA PRO A 40 7.32 20.77 -8.42
C PRO A 40 7.68 19.70 -9.45
N LYS A 41 7.55 20.03 -10.74
CA LYS A 41 8.01 19.17 -11.84
C LYS A 41 9.51 18.93 -11.67
N ARG A 42 9.92 17.66 -11.69
CA ARG A 42 11.32 17.30 -11.51
C ARG A 42 12.09 17.44 -12.82
N THR A 43 13.36 17.81 -12.70
CA THR A 43 14.29 18.03 -13.82
C THR A 43 14.91 16.73 -14.35
N ASP A 44 14.92 15.69 -13.52
CA ASP A 44 15.40 14.33 -13.83
C ASP A 44 14.44 13.52 -14.72
N GLY A 45 13.30 14.09 -15.10
CA GLY A 45 12.25 13.42 -15.86
C GLY A 45 11.47 12.35 -15.07
N SER A 46 11.71 12.20 -13.76
CA SER A 46 11.04 11.20 -12.96
C SER A 46 9.59 11.60 -12.63
N ASN A 47 8.73 10.59 -12.53
CA ASN A 47 7.31 10.80 -12.23
C ASN A 47 7.13 11.32 -10.79
N ARG A 48 6.32 12.38 -10.66
CA ARG A 48 5.91 12.90 -9.34
C ARG A 48 5.02 11.88 -8.62
N PRO A 49 5.21 11.68 -7.31
CA PRO A 49 4.29 10.87 -6.53
C PRO A 49 2.92 11.53 -6.49
N VAL A 50 1.87 10.71 -6.47
CA VAL A 50 0.48 11.15 -6.30
C VAL A 50 0.06 10.79 -4.89
N ILE A 51 -0.46 11.77 -4.14
CA ILE A 51 -1.17 11.52 -2.89
C ILE A 51 -2.64 11.35 -3.22
N ILE A 52 -3.24 10.28 -2.69
CA ILE A 52 -4.66 9.98 -2.86
C ILE A 52 -5.26 9.92 -1.46
N LEU A 53 -6.19 10.83 -1.19
CA LEU A 53 -7.06 10.79 -0.01
C LEU A 53 -8.33 10.05 -0.41
N PHE A 54 -8.68 9.04 0.39
CA PHE A 54 -9.91 8.27 0.22
C PHE A 54 -10.97 8.81 1.18
N ALA A 55 -12.20 8.97 0.69
CA ALA A 55 -13.34 9.38 1.51
C ALA A 55 -13.67 8.36 2.60
N LEU A 56 -13.48 7.06 2.29
CA LEU A 56 -13.81 5.97 3.21
C LEU A 56 -12.61 5.05 3.45
N ARG A 57 -12.31 4.80 4.74
CA ARG A 57 -11.21 3.92 5.15
C ARG A 57 -11.33 2.50 4.61
N ARG A 58 -12.55 1.94 4.55
CA ARG A 58 -12.81 0.60 4.01
C ARG A 58 -12.33 0.41 2.57
N ILE A 59 -12.40 1.47 1.76
CA ILE A 59 -11.97 1.45 0.36
C ILE A 59 -10.44 1.45 0.28
N LEU A 60 -9.79 2.31 1.07
CA LEU A 60 -8.33 2.31 1.19
C LEU A 60 -7.82 0.92 1.59
N ASP A 61 -8.45 0.27 2.57
CA ASP A 61 -8.03 -1.06 3.02
C ASP A 61 -8.27 -2.14 1.96
N ALA A 62 -9.36 -2.05 1.17
CA ALA A 62 -9.61 -2.94 0.03
C ALA A 62 -8.56 -2.77 -1.07
N VAL A 63 -8.28 -1.52 -1.48
CA VAL A 63 -7.19 -1.19 -2.41
C VAL A 63 -5.87 -1.72 -1.90
N TRP A 64 -5.58 -1.54 -0.61
CA TRP A 64 -4.34 -2.00 0.00
C TRP A 64 -4.20 -3.53 -0.01
N LYS A 65 -5.29 -4.27 0.21
CA LYS A 65 -5.32 -5.74 0.11
C LYS A 65 -5.03 -6.19 -1.33
N CYS A 66 -5.66 -5.59 -2.33
CA CYS A 66 -5.45 -5.94 -3.73
C CYS A 66 -4.09 -5.52 -4.27
N ALA A 67 -3.52 -4.43 -3.76
CA ALA A 67 -2.19 -3.98 -4.15
C ALA A 67 -1.08 -4.95 -3.71
N LYS A 68 -1.28 -5.69 -2.62
CA LYS A 68 -0.31 -6.68 -2.12
C LYS A 68 -0.18 -7.83 -3.11
N GLY A 69 0.90 -7.85 -3.87
CA GLY A 69 1.19 -8.90 -4.85
C GLY A 69 0.56 -8.67 -6.22
N CYS A 70 0.01 -7.48 -6.49
CA CYS A 70 -0.53 -7.14 -7.80
C CYS A 70 0.58 -7.17 -8.87
N LYS A 71 0.43 -8.06 -9.87
CA LYS A 71 1.40 -8.20 -10.97
C LYS A 71 1.53 -6.90 -11.77
N PHE A 72 0.40 -6.27 -12.10
CA PHE A 72 0.36 -5.02 -12.86
C PHE A 72 1.22 -3.92 -12.22
N LEU A 73 1.11 -3.71 -10.89
CA LEU A 73 1.91 -2.71 -10.19
C LEU A 73 3.41 -3.05 -10.26
N ARG A 74 3.76 -4.33 -10.07
CA ARG A 74 5.16 -4.78 -10.12
C ARG A 74 5.76 -4.62 -11.52
N ASP A 75 5.04 -5.05 -12.55
CA ASP A 75 5.51 -5.05 -13.93
C ASP A 75 5.69 -3.61 -14.46
N ASN A 76 4.86 -2.67 -13.98
CA ASN A 76 4.96 -1.24 -14.28
C ASN A 76 5.83 -0.44 -13.30
N LYS A 77 6.53 -1.10 -12.37
CA LYS A 77 7.38 -0.46 -11.34
C LYS A 77 6.64 0.60 -10.51
N LEU A 78 5.34 0.40 -10.30
CA LEU A 78 4.49 1.24 -9.46
C LEU A 78 4.48 0.71 -8.03
N ARG A 79 4.54 1.63 -7.06
CA ARG A 79 4.51 1.29 -5.63
C ARG A 79 3.49 2.14 -4.91
N LEU A 80 2.59 1.48 -4.18
CA LEU A 80 1.72 2.13 -3.21
C LEU A 80 2.39 2.09 -1.85
N THR A 81 2.50 3.26 -1.22
CA THR A 81 3.02 3.42 0.15
C THR A 81 2.04 4.26 0.95
N GLN A 82 1.85 3.93 2.22
CA GLN A 82 1.08 4.78 3.11
C GLN A 82 1.81 6.13 3.26
N ALA A 83 1.08 7.23 3.12
CA ALA A 83 1.57 8.54 3.53
C ALA A 83 1.61 8.55 5.07
N LEU A 84 2.82 8.63 5.63
CA LEU A 84 3.05 8.69 7.07
C LEU A 84 3.41 10.12 7.46
N SER A 85 3.09 10.50 8.69
CA SER A 85 3.62 11.73 9.26
C SER A 85 5.15 11.63 9.44
N PRO A 86 5.86 12.76 9.56
CA PRO A 86 7.29 12.76 9.88
C PRO A 86 7.62 11.97 11.15
N GLU A 87 6.76 12.06 12.18
CA GLU A 87 6.92 11.38 13.47
C GLU A 87 6.81 9.86 13.31
N ASP A 88 5.79 9.39 12.58
CA ASP A 88 5.60 7.97 12.26
C ASP A 88 6.77 7.41 11.46
N ARG A 89 7.35 8.21 10.56
CA ARG A 89 8.53 7.81 9.78
C ARG A 89 9.75 7.62 10.68
N LEU A 90 10.00 8.55 11.61
CA LEU A 90 11.10 8.45 12.58
C LEU A 90 10.90 7.25 13.51
N ALA A 91 9.67 7.00 13.96
CA ALA A 91 9.33 5.81 14.74
C ALA A 91 9.68 4.51 13.99
N ARG A 92 9.35 4.45 12.69
CA ARG A 92 9.72 3.30 11.85
C ARG A 92 11.21 3.15 11.67
N GLU A 93 11.95 4.24 11.46
CA GLU A 93 13.41 4.21 11.33
C GLU A 93 14.08 3.63 12.58
N LYS A 94 13.59 3.98 13.77
CA LYS A 94 14.05 3.39 15.04
C LYS A 94 13.70 1.91 15.19
N LEU A 95 12.51 1.50 14.74
CA LEU A 95 12.03 0.12 14.86
C LEU A 95 12.59 -0.81 13.77
N TRP A 96 13.05 -0.26 12.65
CA TRP A 96 13.47 -1.04 11.48
C TRP A 96 14.61 -2.02 11.78
N PRO A 97 15.70 -1.65 12.50
CA PRO A 97 16.77 -2.59 12.82
C PRO A 97 16.27 -3.81 13.62
N LEU A 98 15.32 -3.61 14.52
CA LEU A 98 14.73 -4.66 15.35
C LEU A 98 13.85 -5.60 14.50
N VAL A 99 13.06 -5.04 13.59
CA VAL A 99 12.26 -5.81 12.62
C VAL A 99 13.16 -6.59 11.65
N ASP A 100 14.22 -5.97 11.14
CA ASP A 100 15.16 -6.61 10.22
C ASP A 100 15.90 -7.78 10.88
N LYS A 101 16.37 -7.58 12.12
CA LYS A 101 16.95 -8.66 12.94
C LYS A 101 15.98 -9.81 13.14
N ALA A 102 14.74 -9.53 13.53
CA ALA A 102 13.72 -10.56 13.71
C ALA A 102 13.42 -11.33 12.40
N ARG A 103 13.39 -10.64 11.26
CA ARG A 103 13.22 -11.30 9.94
C ARG A 103 14.39 -12.22 9.60
N LYS A 104 15.62 -11.78 9.87
CA LYS A 104 16.83 -12.60 9.66
C LYS A 104 16.85 -13.85 10.55
N GLU A 105 16.29 -13.75 11.76
CA GLU A 105 16.09 -14.87 12.67
C GLU A 105 14.91 -15.80 12.28
N GLY A 106 14.18 -15.48 11.19
CA GLY A 106 13.04 -16.28 10.72
C GLY A 106 11.71 -15.99 11.43
N LYS A 107 11.65 -14.95 12.27
CA LYS A 107 10.43 -14.56 12.99
C LYS A 107 9.46 -13.80 12.10
N ARG A 108 8.17 -13.85 12.43
CA ARG A 108 7.13 -13.11 11.70
C ARG A 108 7.13 -11.66 12.16
N ALA A 109 7.82 -10.80 11.40
CA ALA A 109 7.98 -9.39 11.74
C ALA A 109 7.47 -8.41 10.66
N THR A 110 6.56 -7.51 11.05
CA THR A 110 5.93 -6.52 10.17
C THR A 110 5.79 -5.15 10.84
N LEU A 111 5.99 -4.07 10.07
CA LEU A 111 5.66 -2.70 10.50
C LEU A 111 4.22 -2.38 10.12
N ILE A 112 3.45 -1.83 11.05
CA ILE A 112 2.07 -1.35 10.84
C ILE A 112 1.97 0.05 11.48
N GLY A 113 1.64 1.07 10.68
CA GLY A 113 1.63 2.45 11.19
C GLY A 113 2.97 2.81 11.87
N PRO A 114 2.98 3.38 13.08
CA PRO A 114 4.20 3.71 13.84
C PRO A 114 4.76 2.58 14.73
N PHE A 115 4.20 1.36 14.68
CA PHE A 115 4.62 0.26 15.56
C PHE A 115 5.08 -0.97 14.77
N ALA A 116 5.85 -1.83 15.43
CA ALA A 116 6.29 -3.11 14.91
C ALA A 116 5.49 -4.25 15.57
N LEU A 117 5.20 -5.30 14.81
CA LEU A 117 4.67 -6.56 15.29
C LEU A 117 5.71 -7.64 15.03
N ILE A 118 6.18 -8.31 16.09
CA ILE A 118 7.13 -9.42 16.01
C ILE A 118 6.52 -10.60 16.76
N ASP A 119 6.27 -11.70 16.05
CA ASP A 119 5.62 -12.91 16.58
C ASP A 119 4.32 -12.61 17.36
N GLY A 120 3.53 -11.66 16.81
CA GLY A 120 2.26 -11.22 17.41
C GLY A 120 2.40 -10.21 18.55
N LYS A 121 3.61 -9.91 19.02
CA LYS A 121 3.85 -8.89 20.06
C LYS A 121 4.04 -7.52 19.45
N LYS A 122 3.31 -6.53 19.97
CA LYS A 122 3.43 -5.12 19.58
C LYS A 122 4.63 -4.48 20.27
N MET A 123 5.49 -3.82 19.50
CA MET A 123 6.64 -3.05 19.94
C MET A 123 6.45 -1.60 19.49
N ASN A 124 6.58 -0.65 20.40
CA ASN A 124 6.51 0.77 20.09
C ASN A 124 7.91 1.38 20.02
N HIS A 125 8.03 2.54 19.40
CA HIS A 125 9.32 3.20 19.21
C HIS A 125 9.95 3.73 20.51
N TRP A 126 9.16 3.92 21.58
CA TRP A 126 9.67 4.30 22.91
C TRP A 126 10.18 3.10 23.71
N ASP A 127 9.87 1.88 23.30
CA ASP A 127 10.37 0.64 23.92
C ASP A 127 11.81 0.33 23.47
N VAL A 128 12.27 0.98 22.40
CA VAL A 128 13.61 0.83 21.84
C VAL A 128 14.48 2.00 22.29
N LYS A 129 15.46 1.71 23.14
CA LYS A 129 16.48 2.66 23.61
C LYS A 129 17.52 2.93 22.53
#